data_AF-A0A7W0RMA4-F1
#
_entry.id   AF-A0A7W0RMA4-F1
#
_cell.length_a   1.000
_cell.length_b   1.000
_cell.length_c   1.000
_cell.angle_alpha   90.00
_cell.angle_beta   90.00
_cell.angle_gamma   90.00
#
_symmetry.space_group_name_H-M   'P 1'
#
loop_
_entity.id
_entity.type
_entity.pdbx_description
1 polymer ?
#
loop_
_entity_poly.entity_id
_entity_poly.type
_entity_poly.pdbx_seq_one_letter_code
_entity_poly.pdbx_strand_id
1 'polypeptide(L)'
;MPSSATLAAIGLLCLSLLVALILGVDLMRFVARVPALTTADHVDEYRRVVARQMYGALFVLAMFIAAAAVMIVGTALELTSLFEWAYLVVLSGVIGVVGAWNKSVERKAKAITAEGEYARQRDEIVHVWMKRPLPNW
;
A
#
# COMPACT_ATOMS: atom_id res chain seq x y z
N MET A 1 -11.27 7.19 28.21
CA MET A 1 -9.90 6.94 27.70
C MET A 1 -9.96 5.67 26.86
N PRO A 2 -9.27 5.59 25.72
CA PRO A 2 -9.31 4.39 24.88
C PRO A 2 -8.75 3.17 25.63
N SER A 3 -9.33 2.00 25.39
CA SER A 3 -8.83 0.75 25.96
C SER A 3 -7.44 0.39 25.42
N SER A 4 -6.73 -0.51 26.10
CA SER A 4 -5.45 -1.02 25.61
C SER A 4 -5.58 -1.72 24.25
N ALA A 5 -6.69 -2.42 24.01
CA ALA A 5 -7.01 -3.03 22.72
C ALA A 5 -7.21 -1.98 21.63
N THR A 6 -7.94 -0.90 21.93
CA THR A 6 -8.12 0.23 21.01
C THR A 6 -6.81 0.93 20.71
N LEU A 7 -5.96 1.16 21.71
CA LEU A 7 -4.63 1.73 21.50
C LEU A 7 -3.75 0.84 20.61
N ALA A 8 -3.80 -0.48 20.79
CA ALA A 8 -3.09 -1.43 19.93
C ALA A 8 -3.60 -1.38 18.48
N ALA A 9 -4.92 -1.38 18.28
CA ALA A 9 -5.53 -1.25 16.96
C ALA A 9 -5.17 0.07 16.28
N ILE A 10 -5.21 1.19 17.01
CA ILE A 10 -4.78 2.50 16.51
C ILE A 10 -3.30 2.45 16.09
N GLY A 11 -2.43 1.85 16.89
CA GLY A 11 -1.01 1.68 16.57
C GLY A 11 -0.78 0.94 15.26
N LEU A 12 -1.51 -0.17 15.03
CA LEU A 12 -1.45 -0.96 13.80
C LEU A 12 -1.90 -0.15 12.57
N LEU A 13 -2.98 0.63 12.70
CA LEU A 13 -3.47 1.49 11.61
C LEU A 13 -2.52 2.66 11.31
N CYS A 14 -1.95 3.28 12.34
CA CYS A 14 -0.95 4.33 12.17
C CYS A 14 0.30 3.81 11.46
N LEU A 15 0.76 2.62 11.82
CA LEU A 15 1.86 1.96 11.11
C LEU A 15 1.49 1.68 9.64
N SER A 16 0.28 1.20 9.39
CA SER A 16 -0.24 0.97 8.04
C SER A 16 -0.25 2.25 7.19
N LEU A 17 -0.72 3.35 7.79
CA LEU A 17 -0.76 4.67 7.16
C LEU A 17 0.66 5.13 6.79
N LEU A 18 1.61 4.98 7.71
CA LEU A 18 3.01 5.33 7.48
C LEU A 18 3.63 4.52 6.35
N VAL A 19 3.39 3.20 6.31
CA VAL A 19 3.83 2.34 5.20
C VAL A 19 3.21 2.80 3.88
N ALA A 20 1.91 3.04 3.84
CA ALA A 20 1.21 3.51 2.63
C ALA A 20 1.76 4.84 2.10
N LEU A 21 2.09 5.78 3.01
CA LEU A 21 2.68 7.07 2.66
C LEU A 21 4.11 6.92 2.11
N ILE A 22 4.96 6.14 2.78
CA ILE A 22 6.35 5.89 2.35
C ILE A 22 6.36 5.29 0.94
N LEU A 23 5.52 4.29 0.70
CA LEU A 23 5.42 3.63 -0.59
C LEU A 23 4.87 4.56 -1.67
N GLY A 24 3.86 5.37 -1.36
CA GLY A 24 3.34 6.38 -2.28
C GLY A 24 4.40 7.41 -2.69
N VAL A 25 5.18 7.89 -1.73
CA VAL A 25 6.30 8.82 -1.96
C VAL A 25 7.42 8.17 -2.77
N ASP A 26 7.78 6.92 -2.47
CA ASP A 26 8.80 6.17 -3.23
C ASP A 26 8.41 6.04 -4.70
N LEU A 27 7.17 5.62 -4.97
CA LEU A 27 6.64 5.51 -6.33
C LEU A 27 6.57 6.87 -7.03
N MET A 28 6.15 7.92 -6.32
CA MET A 28 6.10 9.27 -6.88
C MET A 28 7.48 9.79 -7.26
N ARG A 29 8.48 9.58 -6.40
CA ARG A 29 9.88 9.94 -6.67
C ARG A 29 10.41 9.18 -7.87
N PHE A 30 10.10 7.89 -7.98
CA PHE A 30 10.47 7.09 -9.15
C PHE A 30 9.89 7.69 -10.44
N VAL A 31 8.58 7.94 -10.48
CA VAL A 31 7.89 8.53 -11.65
C VAL A 31 8.45 9.90 -12.01
N ALA A 32 8.83 10.72 -11.02
CA ALA A 32 9.41 12.04 -11.26
C ALA A 32 10.84 11.97 -11.84
N ARG A 33 11.62 10.95 -11.47
CA ARG A 33 13.01 10.78 -11.93
C ARG A 33 13.11 10.03 -13.27
N VAL A 34 12.22 9.08 -13.52
CA VAL A 34 12.27 8.18 -14.67
C VAL A 34 11.00 8.38 -15.53
N PRO A 35 11.00 9.39 -16.42
CA PRO A 35 9.84 9.66 -17.28
C PRO A 35 9.67 8.62 -18.41
N ALA A 36 10.73 7.88 -18.75
CA ALA A 36 10.73 6.81 -19.75
C ALA A 36 11.72 5.68 -19.38
N LEU A 37 11.36 4.43 -19.67
CA LEU A 37 12.21 3.26 -19.47
C LEU A 37 13.04 3.02 -20.74
N THR A 38 14.25 3.58 -20.75
CA THR A 38 15.17 3.55 -21.89
C THR A 38 16.40 2.67 -21.67
N THR A 39 16.63 2.21 -20.44
CA THR A 39 17.78 1.39 -20.06
C THR A 39 17.33 0.20 -19.22
N ALA A 40 18.14 -0.86 -19.18
CA ALA A 40 17.91 -2.01 -18.32
C ALA A 40 17.83 -1.61 -16.83
N ASP A 41 18.69 -0.68 -16.40
CA ASP A 41 18.71 -0.17 -15.03
C ASP A 41 17.37 0.48 -14.63
N HIS A 42 16.73 1.23 -15.54
CA HIS A 42 15.41 1.81 -15.30
C HIS A 42 14.35 0.73 -15.09
N VAL A 43 14.40 -0.35 -15.88
CA VAL A 43 13.45 -1.47 -15.76
C VAL A 43 13.66 -2.22 -14.45
N ASP A 44 14.89 -2.46 -14.04
CA ASP A 44 15.19 -3.11 -12.78
C ASP A 44 14.87 -2.24 -11.56
N GLU A 45 15.05 -0.92 -11.64
CA GLU A 45 14.52 0.00 -10.63
C GLU A 45 12.99 -0.04 -10.59
N TYR A 46 12.33 -0.01 -11.75
CA TYR A 46 10.86 -0.06 -11.84
C TYR A 46 10.31 -1.34 -11.19
N ARG A 47 10.88 -2.49 -11.54
CA ARG A 47 10.56 -3.79 -10.95
C ARG A 47 10.70 -3.79 -9.43
N ARG A 48 11.79 -3.24 -8.89
CA ARG A 48 12.02 -3.14 -7.44
C ARG A 48 11.01 -2.24 -6.75
N VAL A 49 10.69 -1.08 -7.35
CA VAL A 49 9.67 -0.16 -6.81
C VAL A 49 8.30 -0.83 -6.79
N VAL A 50 7.89 -1.47 -7.90
CA VAL A 50 6.63 -2.21 -8.00
C VAL A 50 6.58 -3.38 -7.00
N ALA A 51 7.67 -4.13 -6.84
CA ALA A 51 7.77 -5.18 -5.83
C ALA A 51 7.44 -4.67 -4.43
N ARG A 52 8.06 -3.54 -4.05
CA ARG A 52 7.82 -2.89 -2.74
C ARG A 52 6.37 -2.47 -2.58
N GLN A 53 5.72 -1.96 -3.64
CA GLN A 53 4.29 -1.65 -3.59
C GLN A 53 3.45 -2.90 -3.31
N MET A 54 3.72 -4.00 -4.02
CA MET A 54 2.95 -5.25 -3.86
C MET A 54 3.11 -5.83 -2.44
N TYR A 55 4.34 -5.99 -1.96
CA TYR A 55 4.59 -6.46 -0.59
C TYR A 55 4.05 -5.51 0.46
N GLY A 56 4.20 -4.21 0.24
CA GLY A 56 3.69 -3.18 1.13
C GLY A 56 2.17 -3.16 1.23
N ALA A 57 1.47 -3.36 0.12
CA ALA A 57 0.02 -3.48 0.11
C ALA A 57 -0.46 -4.71 0.90
N LEU A 58 0.24 -5.86 0.78
CA LEU A 58 -0.03 -7.04 1.59
C LEU A 58 0.23 -6.79 3.08
N PHE A 59 1.32 -6.10 3.42
CA PHE A 59 1.61 -5.71 4.80
C PHE A 59 0.51 -4.82 5.39
N VAL A 60 0.09 -3.78 4.66
CA VAL A 60 -1.02 -2.90 5.05
C VAL A 60 -2.31 -3.71 5.26
N LEU A 61 -2.63 -4.62 4.33
CA LEU A 61 -3.80 -5.50 4.47
C LEU A 61 -3.72 -6.37 5.74
N ALA A 62 -2.56 -6.97 6.01
CA ALA A 62 -2.35 -7.77 7.21
C ALA A 62 -2.55 -6.95 8.50
N MET A 63 -2.07 -5.71 8.52
CA MET A 63 -2.27 -4.80 9.65
C MET A 63 -3.74 -4.40 9.85
N PHE A 64 -4.50 -4.20 8.76
CA PHE A 64 -5.95 -3.98 8.84
C PHE A 64 -6.68 -5.17 9.46
N ILE A 65 -6.35 -6.39 9.02
CA ILE A 65 -6.93 -7.63 9.55
C ILE A 65 -6.58 -7.77 11.04
N ALA A 66 -5.33 -7.51 11.41
CA ALA A 66 -4.88 -7.55 12.80
C ALA A 66 -5.60 -6.52 13.68
N ALA A 67 -5.73 -5.27 13.21
CA ALA A 67 -6.45 -4.22 13.93
C ALA A 67 -7.93 -4.58 14.14
N ALA A 68 -8.59 -5.10 13.10
CA ALA A 68 -9.96 -5.57 13.19
C ALA A 68 -10.10 -6.74 14.18
N ALA A 69 -9.21 -7.73 14.12
CA ALA A 69 -9.22 -8.87 15.02
C ALA A 69 -9.06 -8.45 16.49
N VAL A 70 -8.14 -7.52 16.78
CA VAL A 70 -7.94 -6.96 18.13
C VAL A 70 -9.22 -6.29 18.63
N MET A 71 -9.90 -5.50 17.79
CA MET A 71 -11.16 -4.85 18.16
C MET A 71 -12.30 -5.85 18.38
N ILE A 72 -12.42 -6.87 17.53
CA ILE A 72 -13.43 -7.93 17.67
C ILE A 72 -13.23 -8.68 18.99
N VAL A 73 -12.01 -9.16 19.25
CA VAL A 73 -11.69 -9.90 20.48
C VAL A 73 -11.85 -9.00 21.72
N GLY A 74 -11.38 -7.75 21.64
CA GLY A 74 -11.54 -6.78 22.71
C GLY A 74 -13.01 -6.48 23.04
N THR A 75 -13.89 -6.45 22.03
CA THR A 75 -15.33 -6.26 22.23
C THR A 75 -15.97 -7.53 22.82
N ALA A 76 -15.59 -8.72 22.33
CA ALA A 76 -16.13 -9.99 22.80
C ALA A 76 -15.77 -10.30 24.27
N LEU A 77 -14.63 -9.80 24.74
CA LEU A 77 -14.18 -9.90 26.13
C LEU A 77 -14.58 -8.69 26.99
N GLU A 78 -15.45 -7.81 26.48
CA GLU A 78 -15.92 -6.58 27.16
C GLU A 78 -14.79 -5.61 27.56
N LEU A 79 -13.60 -5.74 26.95
CA LEU A 79 -12.46 -4.84 27.15
C LEU A 79 -12.59 -3.53 26.36
N THR A 80 -13.49 -3.49 25.37
CA THR A 80 -13.64 -2.38 24.43
C THR A 80 -15.11 -2.05 24.22
N SER A 81 -15.46 -0.76 24.26
CA SER A 81 -16.82 -0.30 23.95
C SER A 81 -17.07 -0.26 22.45
N LEU A 82 -18.33 -0.49 22.04
CA LEU A 82 -18.77 -0.30 20.66
C LEU A 82 -18.49 1.12 20.14
N PHE A 83 -18.48 2.14 21.01
CA PHE A 83 -18.17 3.51 20.61
C PHE A 83 -16.70 3.67 20.15
N GLU A 84 -15.78 2.85 20.66
CA GLU A 84 -14.37 2.91 20.30
C GLU A 84 -14.10 2.39 18.87
N TRP A 85 -15.04 1.68 18.25
CA TRP A 85 -14.98 1.33 16.84
C TRP A 85 -14.98 2.56 15.91
N ALA A 86 -15.47 3.70 16.38
CA ALA A 86 -15.39 4.96 15.63
C ALA A 86 -13.93 5.33 15.28
N TYR A 87 -12.97 5.03 16.15
CA TYR A 87 -11.54 5.28 15.86
C TYR A 87 -11.05 4.45 14.68
N LEU A 88 -11.43 3.17 14.61
CA LEU A 88 -11.06 2.28 13.51
C LEU A 88 -11.65 2.80 12.19
N VAL A 89 -12.92 3.22 12.18
CA VAL A 89 -13.60 3.75 10.99
C VAL A 89 -12.92 5.03 10.50
N VAL A 90 -12.68 5.98 11.39
CA VAL A 90 -12.05 7.26 11.03
C VAL A 90 -10.65 7.05 10.46
N LEU A 91 -9.80 6.26 11.13
CA LEU A 91 -8.43 5.99 10.66
C LEU A 91 -8.42 5.19 9.36
N SER A 92 -9.32 4.21 9.21
CA SER A 92 -9.49 3.48 7.95
C SER A 92 -9.88 4.41 6.81
N GLY A 93 -10.73 5.41 7.07
CA GLY A 93 -11.08 6.47 6.12
C GLY A 93 -9.87 7.28 5.66
N VAL A 94 -9.02 7.72 6.60
CA VAL A 94 -7.77 8.44 6.29
C VAL A 94 -6.85 7.59 5.42
N ILE A 95 -6.67 6.32 5.75
CA ILE A 95 -5.87 5.39 4.94
C ILE A 95 -6.50 5.21 3.55
N GLY A 96 -7.83 5.17 3.46
CA GLY A 96 -8.56 5.14 2.19
C GLY A 96 -8.25 6.34 1.29
N VAL A 97 -8.15 7.55 1.86
CA VAL A 97 -7.76 8.76 1.13
C VAL A 97 -6.32 8.64 0.60
N VAL A 98 -5.39 8.19 1.43
CA VAL A 98 -4.00 7.94 1.00
C VAL A 98 -3.94 6.86 -0.09
N GLY A 99 -4.74 5.81 0.03
CA GLY A 99 -4.87 4.78 -1.00
C GLY A 99 -5.39 5.33 -2.33
N ALA A 100 -6.35 6.25 -2.30
CA ALA A 100 -6.85 6.92 -3.51
C ALA A 100 -5.78 7.80 -4.17
N TRP A 101 -4.98 8.51 -3.36
CA TRP A 101 -3.82 9.27 -3.84
C TRP A 101 -2.75 8.35 -4.45
N ASN A 102 -2.39 7.25 -3.78
CA ASN A 102 -1.47 6.24 -4.30
C ASN A 102 -1.93 5.71 -5.66
N LYS A 103 -3.21 5.35 -5.81
CA LYS A 103 -3.76 4.94 -7.12
C LYS A 103 -3.55 5.98 -8.22
N SER A 104 -3.57 7.28 -7.90
CA SER A 104 -3.27 8.31 -8.88
C SER A 104 -1.80 8.31 -9.31
N VAL A 105 -0.88 8.03 -8.39
CA VAL A 105 0.55 7.89 -8.69
C VAL A 105 0.80 6.60 -9.47
N GLU A 106 0.15 5.49 -9.10
CA GLU A 106 0.22 4.22 -9.83
C GLU A 106 -0.20 4.36 -11.29
N ARG A 107 -1.27 5.11 -11.57
CA ARG A 107 -1.69 5.37 -12.95
C ARG A 107 -0.59 6.05 -13.75
N LYS A 108 0.13 7.00 -13.15
CA LYS A 108 1.27 7.67 -13.80
C LYS A 108 2.42 6.69 -14.04
N ALA A 109 2.75 5.86 -13.04
CA ALA A 109 3.79 4.85 -13.16
C ALA A 109 3.50 3.83 -14.27
N LYS A 110 2.25 3.36 -14.35
CA LYS A 110 1.79 2.43 -15.41
C LYS A 110 1.81 3.06 -16.80
N ALA A 111 1.71 4.39 -16.87
CA ALA A 111 1.73 5.15 -18.12
C ALA A 111 3.14 5.56 -18.58
N ILE A 112 4.21 5.19 -17.85
CA ILE A 112 5.59 5.49 -18.25
C ILE A 112 5.86 4.86 -19.64
N THR A 113 6.43 5.66 -20.54
CA THR A 113 6.74 5.23 -21.89
C THR A 113 7.99 4.35 -21.92
N ALA A 114 8.03 3.42 -22.86
CA ALA A 114 9.12 2.48 -23.07
C ALA A 114 9.05 2.02 -24.52
N GLU A 115 10.19 1.67 -25.11
CA GLU A 115 10.28 1.24 -26.52
C GLU A 115 10.96 -0.12 -26.64
N GLY A 116 10.71 -0.79 -27.76
CA GLY A 116 11.33 -2.08 -28.10
C GLY A 116 11.14 -3.13 -27.00
N GLU A 117 12.24 -3.72 -26.56
CA GLU A 117 12.23 -4.75 -25.53
C GLU A 117 11.76 -4.23 -24.16
N TYR A 118 12.09 -2.98 -23.81
CA TYR A 118 11.71 -2.39 -22.52
C TYR A 118 10.20 -2.17 -22.41
N ALA A 119 9.52 -1.92 -23.54
CA ALA A 119 8.05 -1.85 -23.58
C ALA A 119 7.43 -3.20 -23.17
N ARG A 120 7.94 -4.29 -23.72
CA ARG A 120 7.48 -5.64 -23.38
C ARG A 120 7.71 -5.97 -21.90
N GLN A 121 8.90 -5.66 -21.37
CA GLN A 121 9.22 -5.91 -19.96
C GLN A 121 8.34 -5.06 -19.02
N ARG A 122 8.13 -3.79 -19.34
CA ARG A 122 7.20 -2.91 -18.61
C ARG A 122 5.79 -3.50 -18.57
N ASP A 123 5.28 -3.94 -19.72
CA ASP A 123 3.90 -4.45 -19.83
C ASP A 123 3.72 -5.74 -19.02
N GLU A 124 4.73 -6.61 -19.00
CA GLU A 124 4.76 -7.78 -18.13
C GLU A 124 4.73 -7.40 -16.64
N ILE A 125 5.58 -6.47 -16.21
CA ILE A 125 5.59 -5.96 -14.82
C ILE A 125 4.22 -5.38 -14.46
N VAL A 126 3.64 -4.55 -15.32
CA VAL A 126 2.31 -3.94 -15.09
C VAL A 126 1.22 -5.01 -15.04
N HIS A 127 1.29 -6.02 -15.91
CA HIS A 127 0.35 -7.13 -15.90
C HIS A 127 0.40 -7.89 -14.58
N VAL A 128 1.60 -8.27 -14.13
CA VAL A 128 1.82 -8.96 -12.85
C VAL A 128 1.31 -8.09 -11.69
N TRP A 129 1.69 -6.82 -11.67
CA TRP A 129 1.26 -5.88 -10.64
C TRP A 129 -0.27 -5.76 -10.53
N MET A 130 -0.98 -5.81 -11.65
CA MET A 130 -2.44 -5.67 -11.69
C MET A 130 -3.20 -6.97 -11.43
N LYS A 131 -2.58 -8.12 -11.72
CA LYS A 131 -3.28 -9.42 -11.73
C LYS A 131 -2.89 -10.35 -10.61
N ARG A 132 -1.76 -10.11 -9.95
CA ARG A 132 -1.22 -11.03 -8.94
C ARG A 132 -1.02 -10.33 -7.59
N PRO A 133 -1.15 -11.08 -6.48
CA PRO A 133 -0.90 -10.54 -5.16
C PRO A 133 0.61 -10.39 -4.88
N LEU A 134 1.45 -11.16 -5.58
CA LEU A 134 2.90 -11.23 -5.36
C LEU A 134 3.65 -11.10 -6.69
N PRO A 135 4.87 -10.55 -6.64
CA PRO A 135 5.75 -10.47 -7.80
C PRO A 135 6.24 -11.86 -8.21
N ASN A 136 6.29 -12.14 -9.52
CA ASN A 136 6.68 -13.45 -10.05
C ASN A 136 7.33 -13.40 -11.45
N TRP A 137 7.79 -12.23 -11.85
CA TRP A 137 8.56 -12.04 -13.08
C TRP A 137 9.86 -12.83 -13.07
#